data_AF-A0A7U9R717-F1
#
_entry.id   AF-A0A7U9R717-F1
#
_cell.length_a   1.000
_cell.length_b   1.000
_cell.length_c   1.000
_cell.angle_alpha   90.00
_cell.angle_beta   90.00
_cell.angle_gamma   90.00
#
_symmetry.space_group_name_H-M   'P 1'
#
loop_
_entity.id
_entity.type
_entity.pdbx_description
1 polymer ?
#
loop_
_entity_poly.entity_id
_entity_poly.type
_entity_poly.pdbx_seq_one_letter_code
_entity_poly.pdbx_strand_id
1 'polypeptide(L)'
;MNITKKQHYVSQGILKHFLNDQGKVFELLIEKKLIIPKRIQDTMEQNYVYEHPAFETNMLERKFGEIESVIFPRMDRIIADLEGAYKDDKSAVKYIGEIKKMMSLLLVFYFRSGALLYEYEFSSDKPKLDRVERLIANIFNSRYINGLCQTVCNCYEAAIIVDETEQFLISDQYMSTVALKYKNRFSNASNRQIGMKETMILLPLSAKFYMVFYNGHIPSYIIKDKISILMLEEVQKINNVIIRNCYVECVGKYKQELDRVKEDEIISFGPSKCLMRYSDGTLKDHIIKREVFFYEEDWDLDRNSYTYMVKYLEKIKGKIGRNSLCICGSGKKYKHCCMHKYDLAKNILFATQNEGAVNYNISGATAFEVAIEEFAGKETELTNQRDKEALKKIDELMEEQKRG
;
A
#
# COMPACT_ATOMS: atom_id res chain seq x y z
N MET A 1 12.42 -35.82 1.94
CA MET A 1 12.72 -34.46 2.43
C MET A 1 11.47 -33.91 3.10
N ASN A 2 11.57 -33.33 4.29
CA ASN A 2 10.41 -32.75 4.97
C ASN A 2 10.13 -31.35 4.40
N ILE A 3 8.89 -31.11 3.97
CA ILE A 3 8.42 -29.79 3.54
C ILE A 3 8.34 -28.89 4.78
N THR A 4 8.88 -27.68 4.70
CA THR A 4 8.74 -26.68 5.75
C THR A 4 7.28 -26.26 5.79
N LYS A 5 6.61 -26.60 6.90
CA LYS A 5 5.19 -26.35 7.03
C LYS A 5 4.91 -24.86 7.19
N LYS A 6 5.41 -24.23 8.25
CA LYS A 6 5.21 -22.80 8.54
C LYS A 6 6.22 -21.96 7.77
N GLN A 7 5.75 -21.18 6.80
CA GLN A 7 6.57 -20.32 5.98
C GLN A 7 6.16 -18.86 6.23
N HIS A 8 7.12 -18.01 6.57
CA HIS A 8 6.86 -16.63 6.99
C HIS A 8 6.82 -15.68 5.78
N TYR A 9 5.76 -14.86 5.69
CA TYR A 9 5.63 -13.81 4.68
C TYR A 9 6.11 -12.43 5.17
N VAL A 10 6.14 -12.22 6.47
CA VAL A 10 6.98 -11.19 7.10
C VAL A 10 8.07 -11.88 7.91
N SER A 11 9.33 -11.55 7.63
CA SER A 11 10.46 -12.26 8.23
C SER A 11 10.49 -12.15 9.76
N GLN A 12 10.84 -13.24 10.42
CA GLN A 12 11.16 -13.24 11.85
C GLN A 12 12.32 -12.28 12.19
N GLY A 13 13.22 -12.03 11.24
CA GLY A 13 14.36 -11.13 11.39
C GLY A 13 13.95 -9.67 11.64
N ILE A 14 12.80 -9.21 11.12
CA ILE A 14 12.23 -7.91 11.49
C ILE A 14 11.30 -8.03 12.69
N LEU A 15 10.47 -9.07 12.77
CA LEU A 15 9.48 -9.22 13.85
C LEU A 15 10.11 -9.28 15.24
N LYS A 16 11.35 -9.75 15.36
CA LYS A 16 12.09 -9.72 16.64
C LYS A 16 12.24 -8.30 17.23
N HIS A 17 12.25 -7.26 16.39
CA HIS A 17 12.34 -5.85 16.81
C HIS A 17 11.00 -5.26 17.27
N PHE A 18 9.96 -6.11 17.34
CA PHE A 18 8.65 -5.81 17.92
C PHE A 18 8.36 -6.68 19.14
N LEU A 19 9.32 -7.46 19.63
CA LEU A 19 9.15 -8.27 20.84
C LEU A 19 8.98 -7.37 22.06
N ASN A 20 7.97 -7.68 22.89
CA ASN A 20 7.82 -7.12 24.22
C ASN A 20 8.79 -7.78 25.22
N ASP A 21 8.75 -7.29 26.46
CA ASP A 21 9.62 -7.75 27.54
C ASP A 21 9.44 -9.24 27.91
N GLN A 22 8.35 -9.87 27.46
CA GLN A 22 8.07 -11.30 27.62
C GLN A 22 8.52 -12.14 26.43
N GLY A 23 9.22 -11.55 25.45
CA GLY A 23 9.63 -12.22 24.23
C GLY A 23 8.46 -12.64 23.33
N LYS A 24 7.35 -11.88 23.38
CA LYS A 24 6.16 -12.08 22.53
C LYS A 24 5.82 -10.83 21.73
N VAL A 25 5.03 -10.99 20.68
CA VAL A 25 4.34 -9.91 19.98
C VAL A 25 2.85 -10.01 20.22
N PHE A 26 2.11 -8.92 20.02
CA PHE A 26 0.66 -8.97 19.87
C PHE A 26 0.32 -8.92 18.38
N GLU A 27 -0.49 -9.87 17.93
CA GLU A 27 -0.96 -9.94 16.55
C GLU A 27 -2.47 -9.74 16.52
N LEU A 28 -2.92 -8.78 15.72
CA LEU A 28 -4.32 -8.56 15.37
C LEU A 28 -4.63 -9.33 14.09
N LEU A 29 -5.56 -10.28 14.20
CA LEU A 29 -6.19 -10.93 13.07
C LEU A 29 -7.29 -10.00 12.54
N ILE A 30 -7.09 -9.42 11.35
CA ILE A 30 -7.92 -8.33 10.83
C ILE A 30 -9.39 -8.73 10.70
N GLU A 31 -9.67 -9.84 10.01
CA GLU A 31 -11.04 -10.32 9.78
C GLU A 31 -11.77 -10.66 11.08
N LYS A 32 -11.05 -11.22 12.06
CA LYS A 32 -11.63 -11.66 13.34
C LYS A 32 -11.69 -10.55 14.38
N LYS A 33 -11.07 -9.40 14.11
CA LYS A 33 -10.85 -8.31 15.08
C LYS A 33 -10.28 -8.81 16.42
N LEU A 34 -9.45 -9.86 16.36
CA LEU A 34 -8.98 -10.58 17.54
C LEU A 34 -7.48 -10.34 17.71
N ILE A 35 -7.09 -9.91 18.91
CA ILE A 35 -5.69 -9.67 19.26
C ILE A 35 -5.18 -10.82 20.13
N ILE A 36 -4.11 -11.48 19.70
CA ILE A 36 -3.54 -12.67 20.34
C ILE A 36 -2.05 -12.44 20.61
N PRO A 37 -1.55 -12.72 21.82
CA PRO A 37 -0.12 -12.74 22.07
C PRO A 37 0.52 -13.99 21.46
N LYS A 38 1.55 -13.82 20.62
CA LYS A 38 2.22 -14.91 19.90
C LYS A 38 3.74 -14.83 20.03
N ARG A 39 4.40 -15.96 19.77
CA ARG A 39 5.84 -16.03 19.52
C ARG A 39 6.11 -15.72 18.05
N ILE A 40 7.26 -15.14 17.73
CA ILE A 40 7.60 -14.74 16.35
C ILE A 40 7.57 -15.89 15.34
N GLN A 41 7.89 -17.12 15.78
CA GLN A 41 7.84 -18.35 14.97
C GLN A 41 6.41 -18.75 14.55
N ASP A 42 5.39 -18.15 15.14
CA ASP A 42 3.96 -18.44 14.94
C ASP A 42 3.18 -17.22 14.42
N THR A 43 3.90 -16.17 14.00
CA THR A 43 3.37 -14.86 13.59
C THR A 43 3.66 -14.61 12.11
N MET A 44 2.68 -14.05 11.38
CA MET A 44 2.80 -13.68 9.97
C MET A 44 3.36 -14.83 9.10
N GLU A 45 2.76 -16.00 9.28
CA GLU A 45 3.13 -17.27 8.67
C GLU A 45 1.91 -17.98 8.10
N GLN A 46 2.14 -18.76 7.05
CA GLN A 46 1.13 -19.62 6.47
C GLN A 46 1.72 -20.96 6.04
N ASN A 47 0.90 -22.00 6.14
CA ASN A 47 1.31 -23.34 5.75
C ASN A 47 1.57 -23.43 4.24
N TYR A 48 2.79 -23.81 3.85
CA TYR A 48 3.18 -24.10 2.45
C TYR A 48 2.93 -22.92 1.48
N VAL A 49 3.03 -21.68 1.95
CA VAL A 49 2.70 -20.48 1.18
C VAL A 49 3.53 -20.32 -0.10
N TYR A 50 4.74 -20.89 -0.14
CA TYR A 50 5.67 -20.78 -1.26
C TYR A 50 5.84 -22.08 -2.05
N GLU A 51 5.09 -23.13 -1.74
CA GLU A 51 5.24 -24.42 -2.43
C GLU A 51 4.48 -24.42 -3.76
N HIS A 52 5.15 -24.94 -4.81
CA HIS A 52 4.59 -25.06 -6.15
C HIS A 52 5.08 -26.35 -6.83
N PRO A 53 4.22 -27.09 -7.56
CA PRO A 53 4.61 -28.37 -8.18
C PRO A 53 5.74 -28.27 -9.20
N ALA A 54 5.95 -27.10 -9.81
CA ALA A 54 7.01 -26.88 -10.79
C ALA A 54 8.40 -26.67 -10.19
N PHE A 55 8.51 -26.55 -8.86
CA PHE A 55 9.78 -26.27 -8.18
C PHE A 55 10.15 -27.41 -7.22
N GLU A 56 11.44 -27.48 -6.90
CA GLU A 56 11.89 -28.34 -5.81
C GLU A 56 11.25 -27.92 -4.48
N THR A 57 10.92 -28.91 -3.65
CA THR A 57 10.41 -28.67 -2.29
C THR A 57 11.26 -27.67 -1.53
N ASN A 58 10.61 -26.69 -0.89
CA ASN A 58 11.24 -25.61 -0.13
C ASN A 58 12.21 -24.71 -0.93
N MET A 59 12.19 -24.73 -2.27
CA MET A 59 13.15 -23.93 -3.07
C MET A 59 13.08 -22.44 -2.72
N LEU A 60 11.88 -21.86 -2.73
CA LEU A 60 11.68 -20.43 -2.44
C LEU A 60 11.96 -20.12 -0.97
N GLU A 61 11.53 -20.97 -0.04
CA GLU A 61 11.82 -20.82 1.39
C GLU A 61 13.33 -20.77 1.66
N ARG A 62 14.11 -21.68 1.07
CA ARG A 62 15.57 -21.67 1.18
C ARG A 62 16.16 -20.36 0.63
N LYS A 63 15.69 -19.92 -0.53
CA LYS A 63 16.17 -18.68 -1.18
C LYS A 63 15.87 -17.44 -0.33
N PHE A 64 14.69 -17.37 0.27
CA PHE A 64 14.39 -16.28 1.18
C PHE A 64 15.26 -16.34 2.44
N GLY A 65 15.47 -17.53 3.03
CA GLY A 65 16.40 -17.70 4.15
C GLY A 65 17.84 -17.22 3.84
N GLU A 66 18.34 -17.46 2.63
CA GLU A 66 19.63 -16.92 2.17
C GLU A 66 19.62 -15.39 2.20
N ILE A 67 18.58 -14.74 1.69
CA ILE A 67 18.45 -13.27 1.71
C ILE A 67 18.35 -12.74 3.16
N GLU A 68 17.53 -13.38 4.00
CA GLU A 68 17.35 -13.00 5.41
C GLU A 68 18.69 -12.98 6.17
N SER A 69 19.53 -13.97 5.92
CA SER A 69 20.85 -14.11 6.55
C SER A 69 21.82 -12.97 6.21
N VAL A 70 21.57 -12.24 5.12
CA VAL A 70 22.38 -11.09 4.70
C VAL A 70 21.80 -9.78 5.23
N ILE A 71 20.49 -9.60 5.12
CA ILE A 71 19.84 -8.30 5.34
C ILE A 71 19.66 -7.98 6.82
N PHE A 72 19.22 -8.94 7.62
CA PHE A 72 18.85 -8.65 9.01
C PHE A 72 20.05 -8.40 9.93
N PRO A 73 21.19 -9.09 9.80
CA PRO A 73 22.39 -8.71 10.56
C PRO A 73 22.93 -7.31 10.24
N ARG A 74 22.66 -6.79 9.04
CA ARG A 74 22.95 -5.39 8.69
C ARG A 74 21.93 -4.44 9.30
N MET A 75 20.64 -4.79 9.20
CA MET A 75 19.56 -4.02 9.81
C MET A 75 19.70 -3.91 11.33
N ASP A 76 20.07 -5.00 12.01
CA ASP A 76 20.32 -5.03 13.46
C ASP A 76 21.39 -4.02 13.88
N ARG A 77 22.47 -3.91 13.11
CA ARG A 77 23.54 -2.95 13.36
C ARG A 77 23.08 -1.51 13.17
N ILE A 78 22.26 -1.26 12.15
CA ILE A 78 21.67 0.06 11.89
C ILE A 78 20.75 0.46 13.05
N ILE A 79 19.89 -0.45 13.51
CA ILE A 79 18.96 -0.19 14.62
C ILE A 79 19.72 0.05 15.93
N ALA A 80 20.73 -0.77 16.23
CA ALA A 80 21.54 -0.60 17.44
C ALA A 80 22.29 0.75 17.47
N ASP A 81 22.84 1.17 16.33
CA ASP A 81 23.50 2.47 16.19
C ASP A 81 22.49 3.63 16.28
N LEU A 82 21.30 3.47 15.68
CA LEU A 82 20.19 4.42 15.80
C LEU A 82 19.77 4.63 17.26
N GLU A 83 19.52 3.55 18.01
CA GLU A 83 19.16 3.62 19.45
C GLU A 83 20.17 4.42 20.27
N GLY A 84 21.47 4.30 19.94
CA GLY A 84 22.54 5.00 20.64
C GLY A 84 22.68 6.48 20.27
N ALA A 85 22.21 6.89 19.09
CA ALA A 85 22.55 8.21 18.52
C ALA A 85 21.35 9.18 18.38
N TYR A 86 20.12 8.67 18.22
CA TYR A 86 18.99 9.47 17.74
C TYR A 86 18.58 10.66 18.64
N LYS A 87 18.97 10.65 19.92
CA LYS A 87 18.69 11.76 20.85
C LYS A 87 19.62 12.94 20.60
N ASP A 88 20.89 12.66 20.33
CA ASP A 88 21.97 13.64 20.25
C ASP A 88 22.26 14.08 18.80
N ASP A 89 22.18 13.14 17.85
CA ASP A 89 22.33 13.41 16.42
C ASP A 89 20.96 13.27 15.72
N LYS A 90 20.49 14.38 15.16
CA LYS A 90 19.25 14.42 14.38
C LYS A 90 19.46 14.14 12.90
N SER A 91 20.67 13.85 12.44
CA SER A 91 20.96 13.49 11.06
C SER A 91 20.59 12.04 10.77
N ALA A 92 19.80 11.82 9.70
CA ALA A 92 19.45 10.48 9.22
C ALA A 92 20.30 10.03 8.02
N VAL A 93 21.17 10.90 7.46
CA VAL A 93 21.86 10.69 6.18
C VAL A 93 22.62 9.35 6.13
N LYS A 94 23.39 9.05 7.18
CA LYS A 94 24.16 7.80 7.30
C LYS A 94 23.26 6.58 7.16
N TYR A 95 22.18 6.54 7.95
CA TYR A 95 21.24 5.43 8.01
C TYR A 95 20.45 5.27 6.72
N ILE A 96 19.99 6.40 6.14
CA ILE A 96 19.34 6.43 4.83
C ILE A 96 20.25 5.79 3.77
N GLY A 97 21.53 6.17 3.75
CA GLY A 97 22.52 5.63 2.83
C GLY A 97 22.71 4.11 2.96
N GLU A 98 22.85 3.60 4.19
CA GLU A 98 23.00 2.16 4.43
C GLU A 98 21.74 1.37 4.05
N ILE A 99 20.55 1.88 4.35
CA ILE A 99 19.29 1.21 3.99
C ILE A 99 19.10 1.20 2.46
N LYS A 100 19.41 2.30 1.76
CA LYS A 100 19.35 2.35 0.29
C LYS A 100 20.22 1.28 -0.37
N LYS A 101 21.38 0.94 0.21
CA LYS A 101 22.25 -0.16 -0.30
C LYS A 101 21.59 -1.54 -0.25
N MET A 102 20.54 -1.70 0.56
CA MET A 102 19.79 -2.96 0.72
C MET A 102 18.42 -2.94 0.03
N MET A 103 18.06 -1.83 -0.63
CA MET A 103 16.70 -1.59 -1.13
C MET A 103 16.20 -2.66 -2.11
N SER A 104 17.05 -3.18 -3.00
CA SER A 104 16.66 -4.25 -3.92
C SER A 104 16.19 -5.51 -3.19
N LEU A 105 16.85 -5.87 -2.08
CA LEU A 105 16.45 -7.01 -1.25
C LEU A 105 15.21 -6.69 -0.41
N LEU A 106 15.09 -5.46 0.12
CA LEU A 106 13.88 -5.01 0.83
C LEU A 106 12.64 -5.08 -0.07
N LEU A 107 12.77 -4.73 -1.35
CA LEU A 107 11.69 -4.87 -2.32
C LEU A 107 11.28 -6.33 -2.56
N VAL A 108 12.20 -7.29 -2.45
CA VAL A 108 11.83 -8.72 -2.47
C VAL A 108 10.96 -9.07 -1.26
N PHE A 109 11.27 -8.54 -0.07
CA PHE A 109 10.41 -8.73 1.11
C PHE A 109 9.06 -8.04 0.97
N TYR A 110 9.01 -6.87 0.33
CA TYR A 110 7.75 -6.21 -0.01
C TYR A 110 6.87 -7.09 -0.90
N PHE A 111 7.41 -7.63 -2.00
CA PHE A 111 6.62 -8.46 -2.92
C PHE A 111 6.22 -9.82 -2.36
N ARG A 112 7.01 -10.41 -1.46
CA ARG A 112 6.64 -11.66 -0.78
C ARG A 112 5.77 -11.46 0.48
N SER A 113 5.41 -10.22 0.80
CA SER A 113 4.65 -9.88 2.00
C SER A 113 3.22 -10.45 1.94
N GLY A 114 2.63 -10.71 3.11
CA GLY A 114 1.31 -11.33 3.24
C GLY A 114 0.22 -10.57 2.48
N ALA A 115 0.26 -9.23 2.52
CA ALA A 115 -0.70 -8.43 1.78
C ALA A 115 -0.59 -8.63 0.25
N LEU A 116 0.62 -8.69 -0.29
CA LEU A 116 0.86 -8.91 -1.72
C LEU A 116 0.51 -10.34 -2.12
N LEU A 117 0.81 -11.32 -1.27
CA LEU A 117 0.40 -12.70 -1.48
C LEU A 117 -1.12 -12.85 -1.52
N TYR A 118 -1.83 -12.13 -0.65
CA TYR A 118 -3.30 -12.06 -0.69
C TYR A 118 -3.81 -11.44 -1.99
N GLU A 119 -3.16 -10.37 -2.48
CA GLU A 119 -3.47 -9.77 -3.79
C GLU A 119 -3.21 -10.73 -4.95
N TYR A 120 -2.14 -11.53 -4.90
CA TYR A 120 -1.84 -12.52 -5.94
C TYR A 120 -2.85 -13.66 -5.98
N GLU A 121 -3.44 -14.03 -4.85
CA GLU A 121 -4.52 -15.03 -4.77
C GLU A 121 -5.89 -14.48 -5.17
N PHE A 122 -6.06 -13.16 -5.10
CA PHE A 122 -7.36 -12.55 -5.24
C PHE A 122 -7.97 -12.83 -6.62
N SER A 123 -9.25 -13.19 -6.63
CA SER A 123 -10.03 -13.49 -7.83
C SER A 123 -9.56 -14.68 -8.70
N SER A 124 -8.51 -15.41 -8.29
CA SER A 124 -7.99 -16.57 -9.02
C SER A 124 -8.82 -17.84 -8.80
N ASP A 125 -8.96 -18.65 -9.85
CA ASP A 125 -9.55 -20.01 -9.79
C ASP A 125 -8.58 -21.05 -9.16
N LYS A 126 -7.27 -20.76 -9.15
CA LYS A 126 -6.19 -21.62 -8.63
C LYS A 126 -5.28 -20.84 -7.68
N PRO A 127 -5.82 -20.25 -6.60
CA PRO A 127 -5.14 -19.22 -5.80
C PRO A 127 -3.75 -19.64 -5.33
N LYS A 128 -3.60 -20.88 -4.84
CA LYS A 128 -2.30 -21.37 -4.33
C LYS A 128 -1.20 -21.43 -5.39
N LEU A 129 -1.54 -21.77 -6.64
CA LEU A 129 -0.57 -21.88 -7.73
C LEU A 129 -0.25 -20.49 -8.26
N ASP A 130 -1.28 -19.76 -8.66
CA ASP A 130 -1.18 -18.43 -9.26
C ASP A 130 -0.46 -17.45 -8.33
N ARG A 131 -0.63 -17.57 -7.00
CA ARG A 131 0.12 -16.79 -6.01
C ARG A 131 1.62 -16.88 -6.22
N VAL A 132 2.14 -18.11 -6.36
CA VAL A 132 3.57 -18.35 -6.49
C VAL A 132 4.05 -17.87 -7.87
N GLU A 133 3.29 -18.14 -8.92
CA GLU A 133 3.60 -17.70 -10.29
C GLU A 133 3.65 -16.17 -10.42
N ARG A 134 2.67 -15.46 -9.84
CA ARG A 134 2.62 -13.98 -9.83
C ARG A 134 3.72 -13.38 -8.94
N LEU A 135 4.05 -14.02 -7.81
CA LEU A 135 5.18 -13.63 -6.97
C LEU A 135 6.50 -13.70 -7.76
N ILE A 136 6.83 -14.86 -8.34
CA ILE A 136 8.11 -15.06 -9.05
C ILE A 136 8.23 -14.14 -10.28
N ALA A 137 7.13 -13.86 -10.98
CA ALA A 137 7.12 -12.93 -12.10
C ALA A 137 7.62 -11.54 -11.70
N ASN A 138 7.32 -11.11 -10.47
CA ASN A 138 7.83 -9.86 -9.91
C ASN A 138 9.28 -9.99 -9.42
N ILE A 139 9.57 -10.96 -8.54
CA ILE A 139 10.86 -11.00 -7.84
C ILE A 139 12.03 -11.52 -8.69
N PHE A 140 11.78 -12.31 -9.74
CA PHE A 140 12.85 -12.81 -10.63
C PHE A 140 13.12 -11.88 -11.81
N ASN A 141 12.29 -10.86 -12.02
CA ASN A 141 12.57 -9.82 -12.98
C ASN A 141 13.57 -8.82 -12.38
N SER A 142 14.87 -9.13 -12.49
CA SER A 142 15.94 -8.29 -11.94
C SER A 142 15.93 -6.87 -12.49
N ARG A 143 15.56 -6.67 -13.76
CA ARG A 143 15.42 -5.35 -14.37
C ARG A 143 14.32 -4.54 -13.69
N TYR A 144 13.18 -5.17 -13.41
CA TYR A 144 12.06 -4.55 -12.72
C TYR A 144 12.43 -4.17 -11.28
N ILE A 145 12.96 -5.10 -10.49
CA ILE A 145 13.37 -4.84 -9.10
C ILE A 145 14.46 -3.76 -9.03
N ASN A 146 15.46 -3.80 -9.91
CA ASN A 146 16.51 -2.78 -9.95
C ASN A 146 15.96 -1.42 -10.40
N GLY A 147 15.02 -1.40 -11.35
CA GLY A 147 14.34 -0.17 -11.78
C GLY A 147 13.54 0.45 -10.63
N LEU A 148 12.80 -0.35 -9.87
CA LEU A 148 12.08 0.12 -8.68
C LEU A 148 13.03 0.61 -7.59
N CYS A 149 14.12 -0.13 -7.36
CA CYS A 149 15.17 0.27 -6.43
C CYS A 149 15.76 1.64 -6.80
N GLN A 150 16.06 1.87 -8.08
CA GLN A 150 16.54 3.15 -8.58
C GLN A 150 15.49 4.25 -8.42
N THR A 151 14.23 3.97 -8.74
CA THR A 151 13.12 4.90 -8.51
C THR A 151 13.04 5.31 -7.04
N VAL A 152 13.02 4.36 -6.09
CA VAL A 152 12.96 4.67 -4.65
C VAL A 152 14.21 5.43 -4.20
N CYS A 153 15.40 5.00 -4.60
CA CYS A 153 16.64 5.60 -4.13
C CYS A 153 16.90 7.01 -4.68
N ASN A 154 16.45 7.29 -5.91
CA ASN A 154 16.79 8.53 -6.61
C ASN A 154 15.65 9.54 -6.66
N CYS A 155 14.39 9.09 -6.63
CA CYS A 155 13.23 9.96 -6.84
C CYS A 155 12.45 10.25 -5.55
N TYR A 156 12.69 9.50 -4.48
CA TYR A 156 12.09 9.74 -3.16
C TYR A 156 13.10 10.42 -2.24
N GLU A 157 12.61 11.43 -1.52
CA GLU A 157 13.27 11.95 -0.33
C GLU A 157 13.11 10.95 0.81
N ALA A 158 13.94 11.05 1.85
CA ALA A 158 13.88 10.12 2.96
C ALA A 158 14.10 10.80 4.32
N ALA A 159 13.53 10.21 5.35
CA ALA A 159 13.65 10.63 6.75
C ALA A 159 13.50 9.41 7.68
N ILE A 160 13.81 9.58 8.95
CA ILE A 160 13.53 8.59 10.00
C ILE A 160 12.59 9.22 11.02
N ILE A 161 11.58 8.46 11.43
CA ILE A 161 10.65 8.85 12.49
C ILE A 161 10.81 7.92 13.69
N VAL A 162 10.61 8.47 14.89
CA VAL A 162 10.85 7.81 16.17
C VAL A 162 9.61 7.91 17.05
N ASP A 163 9.24 6.81 17.66
CA ASP A 163 8.28 6.77 18.77
C ASP A 163 8.96 6.25 20.04
N GLU A 164 9.21 7.15 21.00
CA GLU A 164 9.80 6.81 22.30
C GLU A 164 9.00 5.78 23.09
N THR A 165 7.71 5.62 22.78
CA THR A 165 6.80 4.69 23.47
C THR A 165 6.68 3.33 22.77
N GLU A 166 7.37 3.14 21.65
CA GLU A 166 7.45 1.89 20.89
C GLU A 166 6.08 1.31 20.48
N GLN A 167 5.17 2.18 20.07
CA GLN A 167 3.81 1.88 19.62
C GLN A 167 3.69 1.80 18.09
N PHE A 168 4.78 1.92 17.31
CA PHE A 168 4.65 1.62 15.89
C PHE A 168 4.21 0.18 15.68
N LEU A 169 3.21 0.02 14.82
CA LEU A 169 2.74 -1.28 14.34
C LEU A 169 3.60 -1.76 13.17
N ILE A 170 3.45 -3.01 12.75
CA ILE A 170 3.96 -3.53 11.48
C ILE A 170 2.84 -4.25 10.73
N SER A 171 2.74 -3.93 9.44
CA SER A 171 1.75 -4.51 8.53
C SER A 171 2.25 -5.82 7.93
N ASP A 172 1.33 -6.74 7.61
CA ASP A 172 1.61 -7.90 6.77
C ASP A 172 2.04 -7.53 5.34
N GLN A 173 1.98 -6.26 4.94
CA GLN A 173 2.59 -5.74 3.70
C GLN A 173 4.11 -5.49 3.83
N TYR A 174 4.68 -5.64 5.03
CA TYR A 174 6.06 -5.26 5.38
C TYR A 174 6.36 -3.77 5.14
N MET A 175 6.55 -3.35 3.88
CA MET A 175 6.67 -1.93 3.50
C MET A 175 5.29 -1.40 3.12
N SER A 176 4.70 -0.57 3.97
CA SER A 176 3.39 0.04 3.70
C SER A 176 3.55 1.19 2.69
N THR A 177 2.61 1.33 1.76
CA THR A 177 2.57 2.52 0.88
C THR A 177 1.29 3.32 1.11
N VAL A 178 1.35 4.62 0.86
CA VAL A 178 0.22 5.53 1.06
C VAL A 178 0.27 6.68 0.06
N ALA A 179 -0.89 7.08 -0.43
CA ALA A 179 -1.05 8.26 -1.25
C ALA A 179 -1.15 9.51 -0.35
N LEU A 180 -0.35 10.52 -0.70
CA LEU A 180 -0.37 11.85 -0.09
C LEU A 180 -1.33 12.80 -0.81
N LYS A 181 -1.91 12.33 -1.92
CA LYS A 181 -2.92 13.05 -2.70
C LYS A 181 -3.74 12.08 -3.55
N TYR A 182 -5.05 12.29 -3.58
CA TYR A 182 -5.96 11.66 -4.53
C TYR A 182 -5.71 12.20 -5.94
N LYS A 183 -5.44 11.32 -6.90
CA LYS A 183 -5.11 11.65 -8.28
C LYS A 183 -6.29 11.38 -9.19
N ASN A 184 -6.79 10.15 -9.16
CA ASN A 184 -7.96 9.69 -9.90
C ASN A 184 -8.32 8.27 -9.44
N ARG A 185 -9.47 7.75 -9.87
CA ARG A 185 -9.72 6.30 -9.88
C ARG A 185 -9.14 5.72 -11.16
N PHE A 186 -8.14 4.84 -11.03
CA PHE A 186 -7.50 4.16 -12.15
C PHE A 186 -8.08 2.76 -12.33
N SER A 187 -7.95 2.21 -13.54
CA SER A 187 -8.37 0.84 -13.85
C SER A 187 -7.24 -0.18 -13.71
N ASN A 188 -6.00 0.27 -13.63
CA ASN A 188 -4.79 -0.57 -13.65
C ASN A 188 -3.72 -0.09 -12.66
N ALA A 189 -4.10 0.73 -11.68
CA ALA A 189 -3.19 1.32 -10.70
C ALA A 189 -3.95 1.67 -9.42
N SER A 190 -3.23 1.79 -8.30
CA SER A 190 -3.72 2.47 -7.10
C SER A 190 -2.94 3.77 -6.90
N ASN A 191 -3.50 4.75 -6.21
CA ASN A 191 -2.85 6.06 -6.01
C ASN A 191 -1.54 5.99 -5.21
N ARG A 192 -1.23 4.83 -4.63
CA ARG A 192 -0.13 4.57 -3.71
C ARG A 192 0.93 3.62 -4.27
N GLN A 193 0.91 3.32 -5.56
CA GLN A 193 1.95 2.49 -6.18
C GLN A 193 3.33 3.14 -6.09
N ILE A 194 4.36 2.31 -5.91
CA ILE A 194 5.76 2.80 -5.92
C ILE A 194 6.07 3.42 -7.29
N GLY A 195 6.62 4.62 -7.28
CA GLY A 195 6.94 5.42 -8.47
C GLY A 195 5.86 6.42 -8.89
N MET A 196 4.70 6.46 -8.22
CA MET A 196 3.71 7.53 -8.40
C MET A 196 4.07 8.79 -7.60
N LYS A 197 3.70 9.97 -8.14
CA LYS A 197 3.81 11.25 -7.42
C LYS A 197 2.98 11.25 -6.15
N GLU A 198 3.28 12.11 -5.18
CA GLU A 198 2.42 12.27 -3.99
C GLU A 198 2.18 10.91 -3.30
N THR A 199 3.27 10.22 -3.00
CA THR A 199 3.28 8.87 -2.42
C THR A 199 4.36 8.78 -1.36
N MET A 200 4.05 8.09 -0.27
CA MET A 200 4.97 7.77 0.82
C MET A 200 5.06 6.26 1.01
N ILE A 201 6.25 5.78 1.34
CA ILE A 201 6.59 4.40 1.67
C ILE A 201 7.12 4.38 3.10
N LEU A 202 6.54 3.52 3.94
CA LEU A 202 6.87 3.35 5.35
C LEU A 202 7.56 1.99 5.50
N LEU A 203 8.86 2.01 5.78
CA LEU A 203 9.67 0.82 6.04
C LEU A 203 9.86 0.65 7.56
N PRO A 204 9.31 -0.41 8.18
CA PRO A 204 9.57 -0.72 9.57
C PRO A 204 11.03 -1.07 9.80
N LEU A 205 11.63 -0.49 10.85
CA LEU A 205 12.92 -0.92 11.38
C LEU A 205 12.73 -1.59 12.75
N SER A 206 11.90 -1.01 13.61
CA SER A 206 11.50 -1.58 14.91
C SER A 206 10.15 -1.00 15.35
N ALA A 207 9.65 -1.43 16.51
CA ALA A 207 8.51 -0.76 17.15
C ALA A 207 8.79 0.72 17.52
N LYS A 208 10.06 1.14 17.56
CA LYS A 208 10.50 2.52 17.80
C LYS A 208 10.77 3.30 16.52
N PHE A 209 11.35 2.67 15.51
CA PHE A 209 11.89 3.36 14.34
C PHE A 209 11.22 2.96 13.05
N TYR A 210 10.89 3.97 12.26
CA TYR A 210 10.43 3.82 10.88
C TYR A 210 11.30 4.66 9.96
N MET A 211 11.69 4.09 8.83
CA MET A 211 12.24 4.86 7.72
C MET A 211 11.11 5.24 6.76
N VAL A 212 11.09 6.51 6.38
CA VAL A 212 10.09 7.06 5.46
C VAL A 212 10.79 7.42 4.17
N PHE A 213 10.25 6.95 3.03
CA PHE A 213 10.58 7.49 1.71
C PHE A 213 9.35 8.21 1.17
N TYR A 214 9.49 9.42 0.64
CA TYR A 214 8.33 10.17 0.13
C TYR A 214 8.63 11.00 -1.12
N ASN A 215 7.58 11.28 -1.87
CA ASN A 215 7.54 12.26 -2.95
C ASN A 215 6.25 13.07 -2.83
N GLY A 216 6.33 14.39 -2.88
CA GLY A 216 5.17 15.28 -2.80
C GLY A 216 4.92 15.86 -1.40
N HIS A 217 3.67 16.15 -1.09
CA HIS A 217 3.26 16.83 0.13
C HIS A 217 3.24 15.90 1.34
N ILE A 218 4.19 16.08 2.24
CA ILE A 218 4.39 15.26 3.43
C ILE A 218 3.93 15.99 4.71
N PRO A 219 3.54 15.28 5.79
CA PRO A 219 3.33 15.92 7.08
C PRO A 219 4.56 16.66 7.60
N SER A 220 4.35 17.82 8.24
CA SER A 220 5.43 18.74 8.65
C SER A 220 6.45 18.16 9.63
N TYR A 221 6.10 17.09 10.35
CA TYR A 221 6.99 16.40 11.28
C TYR A 221 7.95 15.42 10.59
N ILE A 222 7.75 15.11 9.30
CA ILE A 222 8.67 14.30 8.51
C ILE A 222 9.62 15.24 7.78
N ILE A 223 10.86 15.30 8.24
CA ILE A 223 11.85 16.26 7.73
C ILE A 223 12.95 15.50 7.01
N LYS A 224 13.16 15.83 5.73
CA LYS A 224 14.21 15.28 4.88
C LYS A 224 15.55 15.19 5.61
N ASP A 225 16.19 14.03 5.47
CA ASP A 225 17.54 13.72 5.98
C ASP A 225 17.68 13.86 7.51
N LYS A 226 16.55 13.93 8.24
CA LYS A 226 16.52 14.04 9.70
C LYS A 226 15.83 12.88 10.38
N ILE A 227 16.15 12.75 11.67
CA ILE A 227 15.47 11.91 12.63
C ILE A 227 14.48 12.76 13.42
N SER A 228 13.18 12.49 13.27
CA SER A 228 12.10 13.21 13.93
C SER A 228 11.47 12.37 15.04
N ILE A 229 11.47 12.88 16.27
CA ILE A 229 10.72 12.27 17.38
C ILE A 229 9.28 12.73 17.28
N LEU A 230 8.36 11.78 17.19
CA LEU A 230 6.95 12.04 17.00
C LEU A 230 6.20 12.15 18.32
N MET A 231 5.16 12.98 18.33
CA MET A 231 4.15 12.97 19.38
C MET A 231 3.16 11.82 19.16
N LEU A 232 2.44 11.43 20.22
CA LEU A 232 1.48 10.32 20.17
C LEU A 232 0.46 10.46 19.03
N GLU A 233 -0.09 11.65 18.80
CA GLU A 233 -1.05 11.89 17.72
C GLU A 233 -0.45 11.67 16.32
N GLU A 234 0.85 11.93 16.15
CA GLU A 234 1.57 11.74 14.90
C GLU A 234 1.86 10.25 14.67
N VAL A 235 2.27 9.53 15.73
CA VAL A 235 2.43 8.07 15.73
C VAL A 235 1.10 7.40 15.36
N GLN A 236 -0.01 7.82 15.96
CA GLN A 236 -1.34 7.28 15.66
C GLN A 236 -1.75 7.50 14.20
N LYS A 237 -1.41 8.64 13.59
CA LYS A 237 -1.64 8.88 12.15
C LYS A 237 -0.84 7.92 11.28
N ILE A 238 0.43 7.64 11.63
CA ILE A 238 1.25 6.66 10.93
C ILE A 238 0.67 5.25 11.09
N ASN A 239 0.26 4.86 12.31
CA ASN A 239 -0.34 3.56 12.56
C ASN A 239 -1.70 3.37 11.87
N ASN A 240 -2.51 4.42 11.72
CA ASN A 240 -3.72 4.37 10.90
C ASN A 240 -3.41 4.02 9.45
N VAL A 241 -2.28 4.51 8.90
CA VAL A 241 -1.84 4.13 7.56
C VAL A 241 -1.35 2.68 7.53
N ILE A 242 -0.56 2.26 8.53
CA ILE A 242 -0.01 0.90 8.59
C ILE A 242 -1.15 -0.13 8.63
N ILE A 243 -2.13 0.04 9.52
CA ILE A 243 -3.25 -0.91 9.64
C ILE A 243 -4.10 -0.97 8.35
N ARG A 244 -4.27 0.16 7.66
CA ARG A 244 -4.99 0.23 6.37
C ARG A 244 -4.22 -0.40 5.21
N ASN A 245 -2.96 -0.77 5.40
CA ASN A 245 -2.22 -1.59 4.45
C ASN A 245 -2.36 -3.10 4.73
N CYS A 246 -2.96 -3.52 5.85
CA CYS A 246 -3.09 -4.93 6.23
C CYS A 246 -4.29 -5.64 5.59
N TYR A 247 -4.12 -6.84 5.04
CA TYR A 247 -5.28 -7.67 4.62
C TYR A 247 -5.58 -8.81 5.58
N VAL A 248 -4.57 -9.40 6.19
CA VAL A 248 -4.69 -10.60 7.02
C VAL A 248 -4.38 -10.26 8.47
N GLU A 249 -3.23 -9.62 8.70
CA GLU A 249 -2.64 -9.48 10.03
C GLU A 249 -1.91 -8.13 10.23
N CYS A 250 -1.90 -7.68 11.48
CA CYS A 250 -1.10 -6.54 11.94
C CYS A 250 -0.45 -6.88 13.27
N VAL A 251 0.80 -6.48 13.48
CA VAL A 251 1.56 -6.79 14.68
C VAL A 251 1.97 -5.52 15.40
N GLY A 252 1.99 -5.57 16.73
CA GLY A 252 2.51 -4.50 17.58
C GLY A 252 3.27 -5.06 18.77
N LYS A 253 4.20 -4.27 19.31
CA LYS A 253 4.92 -4.62 20.55
C LYS A 253 3.98 -4.69 21.75
N TYR A 254 3.05 -3.74 21.81
CA TYR A 254 2.05 -3.65 22.87
C TYR A 254 0.63 -3.71 22.30
N LYS A 255 -0.31 -4.20 23.12
CA LYS A 255 -1.70 -4.40 22.73
C LYS A 255 -2.47 -3.08 22.52
N GLN A 256 -2.08 -2.03 23.24
CA GLN A 256 -2.82 -0.76 23.34
C GLN A 256 -3.19 -0.17 21.97
N GLU A 257 -2.21 -0.05 21.08
CA GLU A 257 -2.43 0.55 19.78
C GLU A 257 -3.26 -0.34 18.85
N LEU A 258 -3.10 -1.66 18.92
CA LEU A 258 -3.95 -2.61 18.21
C LEU A 258 -5.41 -2.52 18.67
N ASP A 259 -5.65 -2.38 19.98
CA ASP A 259 -7.00 -2.19 20.52
C ASP A 259 -7.65 -0.88 20.01
N ARG A 260 -6.85 0.16 19.73
CA ARG A 260 -7.34 1.42 19.14
C ARG A 260 -7.74 1.25 17.68
N VAL A 261 -6.93 0.53 16.88
CA VAL A 261 -7.13 0.45 15.43
C VAL A 261 -8.02 -0.70 14.95
N LYS A 262 -8.29 -1.71 15.78
CA LYS A 262 -9.04 -2.91 15.38
C LYS A 262 -10.46 -2.65 14.85
N GLU A 263 -11.04 -1.49 15.16
CA GLU A 263 -12.38 -1.10 14.72
C GLU A 263 -12.37 -0.20 13.47
N ASP A 264 -11.22 0.10 12.86
CA ASP A 264 -11.16 0.92 11.64
C ASP A 264 -11.91 0.22 10.50
N GLU A 265 -13.06 0.77 10.08
CA GLU A 265 -13.92 0.16 9.07
C GLU A 265 -13.24 -0.05 7.71
N ILE A 266 -12.21 0.74 7.38
CA ILE A 266 -11.50 0.65 6.10
C ILE A 266 -10.78 -0.71 5.96
N ILE A 267 -10.38 -1.32 7.07
CA ILE A 267 -9.63 -2.58 7.06
C ILE A 267 -10.49 -3.77 6.62
N SER A 268 -11.81 -3.61 6.58
CA SER A 268 -12.77 -4.67 6.21
C SER A 268 -12.86 -4.96 4.70
N PHE A 269 -12.27 -4.12 3.85
CA PHE A 269 -12.33 -4.29 2.39
C PHE A 269 -11.04 -4.94 1.85
N GLY A 270 -11.14 -5.94 0.98
CA GLY A 270 -9.98 -6.51 0.28
C GLY A 270 -9.44 -5.60 -0.84
N PRO A 271 -8.51 -6.09 -1.68
CA PRO A 271 -8.22 -5.47 -2.96
C PRO A 271 -9.48 -5.48 -3.86
N SER A 272 -9.45 -4.68 -4.93
CA SER A 272 -10.54 -4.60 -5.91
C SER A 272 -10.11 -5.16 -7.25
N LYS A 273 -11.07 -5.63 -8.06
CA LYS A 273 -10.82 -6.01 -9.45
C LYS A 273 -11.49 -5.00 -10.38
N CYS A 274 -10.77 -4.56 -11.41
CA CYS A 274 -11.31 -3.73 -12.47
C CYS A 274 -11.37 -4.52 -13.77
N LEU A 275 -12.54 -4.54 -14.41
CA LEU A 275 -12.77 -5.12 -15.73
C LEU A 275 -12.90 -4.00 -16.76
N MET A 276 -12.18 -4.11 -17.87
CA MET A 276 -12.18 -3.13 -18.96
C MET A 276 -12.52 -3.82 -20.28
N ARG A 277 -13.64 -3.44 -20.90
CA ARG A 277 -14.02 -3.87 -22.24
C ARG A 277 -13.73 -2.74 -23.25
N TYR A 278 -12.87 -3.02 -24.22
CA TYR A 278 -12.50 -2.09 -25.28
C TYR A 278 -13.44 -2.24 -26.49
N SER A 279 -13.49 -1.21 -27.34
CA SER A 279 -14.37 -1.16 -28.51
C SER A 279 -14.07 -2.25 -29.55
N ASP A 280 -12.85 -2.75 -29.58
CA ASP A 280 -12.41 -3.87 -30.44
C ASP A 280 -12.78 -5.25 -29.86
N GLY A 281 -13.53 -5.29 -28.75
CA GLY A 281 -13.92 -6.50 -28.04
C GLY A 281 -12.80 -7.13 -27.21
N THR A 282 -11.65 -6.47 -27.08
CA THR A 282 -10.61 -6.89 -26.14
C THR A 282 -11.09 -6.64 -24.71
N LEU A 283 -10.85 -7.61 -23.83
CA LEU A 283 -11.10 -7.52 -22.41
C LEU A 283 -9.76 -7.52 -21.67
N LYS A 284 -9.60 -6.62 -20.71
CA LYS A 284 -8.51 -6.65 -19.74
C LYS A 284 -9.06 -6.60 -18.33
N ASP A 285 -8.35 -7.23 -17.41
CA ASP A 285 -8.62 -7.06 -15.99
C ASP A 285 -7.36 -6.83 -15.16
N HIS A 286 -7.54 -6.13 -14.05
CA HIS A 286 -6.46 -5.85 -13.13
C HIS A 286 -6.94 -5.96 -11.69
N ILE A 287 -6.09 -6.53 -10.85
CA ILE A 287 -6.25 -6.45 -9.39
C ILE A 287 -5.59 -5.14 -8.93
N ILE A 288 -6.40 -4.31 -8.30
CA ILE A 288 -6.02 -3.01 -7.77
C ILE A 288 -5.95 -3.12 -6.26
N LYS A 289 -4.82 -2.70 -5.70
CA LYS A 289 -4.62 -2.65 -4.25
C LYS A 289 -5.67 -1.75 -3.61
N ARG A 290 -6.07 -2.09 -2.39
CA ARG A 290 -6.92 -1.19 -1.58
C ARG A 290 -6.24 0.17 -1.48
N GLU A 291 -7.00 1.22 -1.74
CA GLU A 291 -6.52 2.59 -1.62
C GLU A 291 -6.23 2.92 -0.16
N VAL A 292 -5.15 3.66 0.05
CA VAL A 292 -4.77 4.17 1.37
C VAL A 292 -4.31 5.60 1.18
N PHE A 293 -5.05 6.53 1.78
CA PHE A 293 -4.71 7.95 1.78
C PHE A 293 -4.29 8.40 3.17
N PHE A 294 -3.31 9.31 3.21
CA PHE A 294 -2.84 9.91 4.45
C PHE A 294 -3.82 10.96 4.98
N TYR A 295 -4.37 11.79 4.10
CA TYR A 295 -5.25 12.90 4.47
C TYR A 295 -6.73 12.54 4.30
N GLU A 296 -7.56 12.99 5.23
CA GLU A 296 -9.01 12.74 5.23
C GLU A 296 -9.72 13.37 4.01
N GLU A 297 -9.20 14.48 3.48
CA GLU A 297 -9.77 15.10 2.28
C GLU A 297 -9.60 14.24 1.02
N ASP A 298 -8.53 13.45 0.95
CA ASP A 298 -8.31 12.51 -0.16
C ASP A 298 -9.24 11.30 -0.04
N TRP A 299 -9.53 10.84 1.18
CA TRP A 299 -10.56 9.82 1.43
C TRP A 299 -11.95 10.30 1.03
N ASP A 300 -12.29 11.56 1.33
CA ASP A 300 -13.54 12.17 0.88
C ASP A 300 -13.63 12.21 -0.64
N LEU A 301 -12.54 12.52 -1.33
CA LEU A 301 -12.48 12.52 -2.79
C LEU A 301 -12.59 11.12 -3.39
N ASP A 302 -11.87 10.12 -2.87
CA ASP A 302 -11.97 8.75 -3.38
C ASP A 302 -13.41 8.23 -3.34
N ARG A 303 -14.11 8.50 -2.24
CA ARG A 303 -15.51 8.07 -2.04
C ARG A 303 -16.53 8.88 -2.84
N ASN A 304 -16.29 10.18 -3.04
CA ASN A 304 -17.30 11.10 -3.55
C ASN A 304 -16.95 11.80 -4.88
N SER A 305 -15.79 11.48 -5.49
CA SER A 305 -15.26 12.14 -6.69
C SER A 305 -16.28 12.27 -7.80
N TYR A 306 -16.95 11.18 -8.19
CA TYR A 306 -17.98 11.17 -9.23
C TYR A 306 -19.14 12.14 -8.89
N THR A 307 -19.68 12.03 -7.69
CA THR A 307 -20.75 12.92 -7.19
C THR A 307 -20.32 14.39 -7.23
N TYR A 308 -19.08 14.68 -6.86
CA TYR A 308 -18.53 16.03 -6.92
C TYR A 308 -18.35 16.53 -8.36
N MET A 309 -17.90 15.69 -9.28
CA MET A 309 -17.78 16.03 -10.71
C MET A 309 -19.15 16.35 -11.32
N VAL A 310 -20.16 15.51 -11.09
CA VAL A 310 -21.53 15.73 -11.58
C VAL A 310 -22.11 17.02 -11.01
N LYS A 311 -22.06 17.20 -9.68
CA LYS A 311 -22.55 18.44 -9.04
C LYS A 311 -21.81 19.67 -9.54
N TYR A 312 -20.50 19.57 -9.80
CA TYR A 312 -19.73 20.66 -10.37
C TYR A 312 -20.29 21.06 -11.74
N LEU A 313 -20.47 20.11 -12.65
CA LEU A 313 -21.00 20.35 -14.00
C LEU A 313 -22.42 20.93 -13.97
N GLU A 314 -23.30 20.36 -13.16
CA GLU A 314 -24.71 20.72 -13.15
C GLU A 314 -25.01 22.01 -12.38
N LYS A 315 -24.36 22.23 -11.24
CA LYS A 315 -24.78 23.25 -10.26
C LYS A 315 -23.76 24.36 -10.07
N ILE A 316 -22.48 24.15 -10.38
CA ILE A 316 -21.41 25.10 -10.04
C ILE A 316 -20.87 25.80 -11.29
N LYS A 317 -20.49 25.04 -12.32
CA LYS A 317 -19.83 25.54 -13.53
C LYS A 317 -20.65 26.66 -14.19
N GLY A 318 -20.11 27.87 -14.20
CA GLY A 318 -20.76 29.07 -14.75
C GLY A 318 -21.94 29.63 -13.95
N LYS A 319 -22.30 29.01 -12.82
CA LYS A 319 -23.50 29.36 -12.03
C LYS A 319 -23.17 29.93 -10.64
N ILE A 320 -22.11 29.45 -10.00
CA ILE A 320 -21.73 29.83 -8.63
C ILE A 320 -20.38 30.55 -8.64
N GLY A 321 -20.36 31.78 -8.14
CA GLY A 321 -19.15 32.57 -7.97
C GLY A 321 -18.46 32.34 -6.62
N ARG A 322 -17.18 32.72 -6.51
CA ARG A 322 -16.37 32.57 -5.28
C ARG A 322 -17.01 33.19 -4.04
N ASN A 323 -17.72 34.32 -4.21
CA ASN A 323 -18.35 35.08 -3.12
C ASN A 323 -19.84 34.73 -2.91
N SER A 324 -20.42 33.87 -3.75
CA SER A 324 -21.80 33.38 -3.60
C SER A 324 -21.92 32.48 -2.36
N LEU A 325 -23.13 32.32 -1.83
CA LEU A 325 -23.39 31.33 -0.78
C LEU A 325 -23.09 29.92 -1.27
N CYS A 326 -22.54 29.09 -0.39
CA CYS A 326 -22.19 27.72 -0.73
C CYS A 326 -23.42 26.84 -0.94
N ILE A 327 -23.39 26.01 -1.98
CA ILE A 327 -24.48 25.10 -2.35
C ILE A 327 -24.76 23.98 -1.32
N CYS A 328 -23.90 23.82 -0.31
CA CYS A 328 -24.11 22.86 0.78
C CYS A 328 -25.10 23.35 1.84
N GLY A 329 -25.55 24.62 1.76
CA GLY A 329 -26.50 25.18 2.73
C GLY A 329 -25.87 25.67 4.04
N SER A 330 -24.54 25.67 4.17
CA SER A 330 -23.85 26.09 5.40
C SER A 330 -23.94 27.58 5.74
N GLY A 331 -24.52 28.41 4.86
CA GLY A 331 -24.55 29.88 4.99
C GLY A 331 -23.19 30.55 4.76
N LYS A 332 -22.10 29.80 4.57
CA LYS A 332 -20.77 30.35 4.28
C LYS A 332 -20.61 30.71 2.80
N LYS A 333 -19.75 31.68 2.50
CA LYS A 333 -19.30 31.94 1.11
C LYS A 333 -18.62 30.70 0.54
N TYR A 334 -18.85 30.41 -0.73
CA TYR A 334 -18.37 29.22 -1.42
C TYR A 334 -16.85 29.00 -1.25
N LYS A 335 -16.06 30.08 -1.41
CA LYS A 335 -14.60 30.06 -1.24
C LYS A 335 -14.09 29.67 0.15
N HIS A 336 -14.90 29.82 1.19
CA HIS A 336 -14.58 29.46 2.58
C HIS A 336 -15.29 28.18 3.03
N CYS A 337 -15.81 27.42 2.07
CA CYS A 337 -16.57 26.21 2.30
C CYS A 337 -16.15 25.14 1.28
N CYS A 338 -17.05 24.66 0.42
CA CYS A 338 -16.78 23.49 -0.43
C CYS A 338 -15.92 23.77 -1.68
N MET A 339 -15.48 25.00 -1.95
CA MET A 339 -14.78 25.33 -3.20
C MET A 339 -13.56 24.43 -3.46
N HIS A 340 -12.73 24.19 -2.44
CA HIS A 340 -11.55 23.31 -2.56
C HIS A 340 -11.91 21.92 -3.08
N LYS A 341 -12.94 21.28 -2.53
CA LYS A 341 -13.38 19.93 -2.89
C LYS A 341 -13.80 19.84 -4.36
N TYR A 342 -14.61 20.79 -4.81
CA TYR A 342 -15.10 20.82 -6.18
C TYR A 342 -14.03 21.26 -7.18
N ASP A 343 -13.10 22.13 -6.79
CA ASP A 343 -11.97 22.50 -7.64
C ASP A 343 -11.03 21.29 -7.86
N LEU A 344 -10.80 20.46 -6.83
CA LEU A 344 -10.06 19.21 -6.99
C LEU A 344 -10.79 18.24 -7.93
N ALA A 345 -12.09 17.97 -7.70
CA ALA A 345 -12.88 17.10 -8.58
C ALA A 345 -12.90 17.60 -10.03
N LYS A 346 -13.05 18.92 -10.23
CA LYS A 346 -12.96 19.60 -11.52
C LYS A 346 -11.61 19.34 -12.20
N ASN A 347 -10.50 19.49 -11.48
CA ASN A 347 -9.17 19.29 -12.05
C ASN A 347 -8.97 17.84 -12.54
N ILE A 348 -9.49 16.87 -11.79
CA ILE A 348 -9.45 15.46 -12.17
C ILE A 348 -10.30 15.20 -13.42
N LEU A 349 -11.51 15.74 -13.47
CA LEU A 349 -12.38 15.64 -14.66
C LEU A 349 -11.73 16.23 -15.91
N PHE A 350 -11.04 17.37 -15.81
CA PHE A 350 -10.35 17.94 -16.95
C PHE A 350 -9.08 17.16 -17.33
N ALA A 351 -8.41 16.53 -16.37
CA ALA A 351 -7.28 15.65 -16.64
C ALA A 351 -7.72 14.41 -17.44
N THR A 352 -8.86 13.81 -17.12
CA THR A 352 -9.37 12.64 -17.85
C THR A 352 -9.82 12.97 -19.28
N GLN A 353 -10.20 14.22 -19.56
CA GLN A 353 -10.59 14.67 -20.89
C GLN A 353 -9.39 15.00 -21.81
N ASN A 354 -8.18 15.10 -21.26
CA ASN A 354 -6.98 15.47 -22.01
C ASN A 354 -5.89 14.40 -21.81
N GLU A 355 -6.06 13.27 -22.51
CA GLU A 355 -5.08 12.18 -22.54
C GLU A 355 -3.71 12.71 -23.01
N GLY A 356 -2.77 12.86 -22.07
CA GLY A 356 -1.43 13.41 -22.31
C GLY A 356 -1.10 14.68 -21.50
N ALA A 357 -2.11 15.34 -20.91
CA ALA A 357 -1.88 16.55 -20.11
C ALA A 357 -1.32 16.25 -18.70
N VAL A 358 -1.54 15.04 -18.17
CA VAL A 358 -1.19 14.70 -16.79
C VAL A 358 -0.39 13.41 -16.72
N ASN A 359 0.83 13.53 -16.23
CA ASN A 359 1.67 12.39 -15.86
C ASN A 359 1.62 12.19 -14.34
N TYR A 360 1.05 11.08 -13.90
CA TYR A 360 0.89 10.71 -12.48
C TYR A 360 2.16 10.08 -11.87
N ASN A 361 3.13 9.72 -12.71
CA ASN A 361 4.38 9.12 -12.32
C ASN A 361 5.43 10.16 -11.93
N ILE A 362 6.32 9.81 -10.99
CA ILE A 362 7.41 10.69 -10.58
C ILE A 362 8.36 10.93 -11.75
N SER A 363 8.81 12.17 -11.92
CA SER A 363 9.80 12.51 -12.94
C SER A 363 11.14 11.83 -12.63
N GLY A 364 11.77 11.23 -13.65
CA GLY A 364 13.05 10.53 -13.52
C GLY A 364 12.97 9.10 -12.96
N ALA A 365 11.76 8.62 -12.63
CA ALA A 365 11.57 7.23 -12.21
C ALA A 365 11.96 6.26 -13.33
N THR A 366 12.67 5.19 -12.97
CA THR A 366 13.17 4.18 -13.92
C THR A 366 12.17 3.04 -14.11
N ALA A 367 11.42 2.70 -13.06
CA ALA A 367 10.28 1.80 -13.11
C ALA A 367 9.18 2.25 -12.15
N PHE A 368 7.97 1.71 -12.36
CA PHE A 368 6.78 1.92 -11.55
C PHE A 368 6.25 0.58 -11.13
N GLU A 369 5.68 0.50 -9.94
CA GLU A 369 4.98 -0.69 -9.51
C GLU A 369 3.77 -0.92 -10.42
N VAL A 370 3.69 -2.12 -10.97
CA VAL A 370 2.59 -2.52 -11.84
C VAL A 370 1.47 -3.19 -11.03
N ALA A 371 0.22 -2.96 -11.46
CA ALA A 371 -0.90 -3.76 -10.97
C ALA A 371 -0.79 -5.20 -11.52
N ILE A 372 -1.52 -6.13 -10.91
CA ILE A 372 -1.54 -7.52 -11.35
C ILE A 372 -2.57 -7.61 -12.48
N GLU A 373 -2.10 -7.76 -13.72
CA GLU A 373 -2.94 -8.13 -14.87
C GLU A 373 -3.24 -9.63 -14.77
N GLU A 374 -4.51 -10.00 -14.63
CA GLU A 374 -4.91 -11.41 -14.54
C GLU A 374 -5.34 -11.96 -15.91
N PHE A 375 -5.91 -11.11 -16.77
CA PHE A 375 -6.32 -11.47 -18.12
C PHE A 375 -6.17 -10.30 -19.10
N ALA A 376 -5.71 -10.62 -20.31
CA ALA A 376 -5.75 -9.75 -21.47
C ALA A 376 -6.00 -10.59 -22.73
N GLY A 377 -7.15 -10.43 -23.37
CA GLY A 377 -7.54 -11.25 -24.51
C GLY A 377 -8.96 -10.99 -24.99
N LYS A 378 -9.51 -11.89 -25.81
CA LYS A 378 -10.92 -11.82 -26.23
C LYS A 378 -11.83 -12.40 -25.15
N GLU A 379 -13.05 -11.88 -25.04
CA GLU A 379 -14.03 -12.38 -24.04
C GLU A 379 -14.32 -13.89 -24.19
N THR A 380 -14.22 -14.44 -25.40
CA THR A 380 -14.34 -15.88 -25.67
C THR A 380 -13.22 -16.72 -25.05
N GLU A 381 -12.07 -16.12 -24.78
CA GLU A 381 -10.90 -16.77 -24.18
C GLU A 381 -10.90 -16.65 -22.65
N LEU A 382 -11.79 -15.82 -22.08
CA LEU A 382 -11.93 -15.68 -20.64
C LEU A 382 -12.40 -17.02 -20.06
N THR A 383 -11.64 -17.59 -19.14
CA THR A 383 -12.00 -18.84 -18.46
C THR A 383 -12.57 -18.60 -17.07
N ASN A 384 -12.22 -17.49 -16.43
CA ASN A 384 -12.63 -17.17 -15.06
C ASN A 384 -14.16 -17.00 -14.97
N GLN A 385 -14.78 -17.82 -14.12
CA GLN A 385 -16.24 -17.86 -14.02
C GLN A 385 -16.82 -16.62 -13.32
N ARG A 386 -16.12 -16.08 -12.31
CA ARG A 386 -16.57 -14.89 -11.58
C ARG A 386 -16.59 -13.66 -12.47
N ASP A 387 -15.60 -13.52 -13.35
CA ASP A 387 -15.54 -12.40 -14.28
C ASP A 387 -16.64 -12.47 -15.33
N LYS A 388 -16.95 -13.67 -15.85
CA LYS A 388 -18.10 -13.88 -16.76
C LYS A 388 -19.41 -13.45 -16.13
N GLU A 389 -19.64 -13.81 -14.87
CA GLU A 389 -20.83 -13.41 -14.13
C GLU A 389 -20.90 -11.90 -13.89
N ALA A 390 -19.76 -11.27 -13.59
CA ALA A 390 -19.66 -9.83 -13.44
C ALA A 390 -19.97 -9.09 -14.76
N LEU A 391 -19.39 -9.53 -15.87
CA LEU A 391 -19.66 -8.97 -17.20
C LEU A 391 -21.13 -9.07 -17.59
N LYS A 392 -21.75 -10.22 -17.35
CA LYS A 392 -23.18 -10.40 -17.61
C LYS A 392 -24.05 -9.41 -16.83
N LYS A 393 -23.76 -9.18 -15.54
CA LYS A 393 -24.47 -8.19 -14.72
C LYS A 393 -24.27 -6.77 -15.23
N ILE A 394 -23.08 -6.44 -15.71
CA ILE A 394 -22.79 -5.13 -16.32
C ILE A 394 -23.66 -4.95 -17.57
N ASP A 395 -23.76 -5.97 -18.42
CA ASP A 395 -24.58 -5.93 -19.64
C ASP A 395 -26.07 -5.77 -19.31
N GLU A 396 -26.57 -6.47 -18.29
CA GLU A 396 -27.94 -6.33 -17.78
C GLU A 396 -28.22 -4.88 -17.31
N LEU A 397 -27.33 -4.29 -16.52
CA LEU A 397 -27.46 -2.90 -16.04
C LEU A 397 -27.39 -1.87 -17.17
N MET A 398 -26.53 -2.09 -18.17
CA MET A 398 -26.43 -1.20 -19.34
C MET A 398 -27.70 -1.23 -20.19
N GLU A 399 -28.32 -2.40 -20.35
CA GLU A 399 -29.58 -2.53 -21.08
C GLU A 399 -30.76 -1.90 -20.31
N GLU A 400 -30.79 -1.99 -18.99
CA GLU A 400 -31.76 -1.29 -18.16
C GLU A 400 -31.66 0.23 -18.30
N GLN A 401 -30.44 0.78 -18.31
CA GLN A 401 -30.22 2.23 -18.51
C GLN A 401 -30.60 2.74 -19.90
N LYS A 402 -30.61 1.88 -20.92
CA LYS A 402 -31.09 2.27 -22.27
C LYS A 402 -32.62 2.28 -22.36
N ARG A 403 -33.31 1.57 -21.45
CA ARG A 403 -34.77 1.42 -21.45
C ARG A 403 -35.49 2.45 -20.59
N GLY A 404 -34.80 3.08 -19.63
CA GLY A 404 -35.29 4.21 -18.83
C GLY A 404 -34.77 5.54 -19.37
#